data_AF-A0A2I0SSR0-F1
#
_entry.id   AF-A0A2I0SSR0-F1
#
_cell.length_a   1.000
_cell.length_b   1.000
_cell.length_c   1.000
_cell.angle_alpha   90.00
_cell.angle_beta   90.00
_cell.angle_gamma   90.00
#
_symmetry.space_group_name_H-M   'P 1'
#
loop_
_entity.id
_entity.type
_entity.pdbx_description
1 polymer ?
#
loop_
_entity_poly.entity_id
_entity_poly.type
_entity_poly.pdbx_seq_one_letter_code
_entity_poly.pdbx_strand_id
1 'polypeptide(L)' 'MLASCPDLVDVVSPTCPGCEAHAPHWRWVRADGLRILTHDGDLICPKDHTFGYAPAPAPLVVAA' A
#
# COMPACT_ATOMS: atom_id res chain seq x y z
N MET A 1 12.92 27.88 11.34
CA MET A 1 11.65 27.68 10.61
C MET A 1 11.67 26.27 10.08
N LEU A 2 10.71 25.44 10.48
CA LEU A 2 10.71 23.99 10.27
C LEU A 2 10.64 23.68 8.76
N ALA A 3 11.60 22.88 8.28
CA ALA A 3 11.57 22.32 6.95
C ALA A 3 10.36 21.38 6.85
N SER A 4 9.35 21.77 6.07
CA SER A 4 8.27 20.87 5.69
C SER A 4 8.87 19.79 4.80
N CYS A 5 9.10 18.61 5.36
CA CYS A 5 9.32 17.39 4.61
C CYS A 5 8.09 17.24 3.69
N PRO A 6 8.23 17.16 2.36
CA PRO A 6 7.16 16.65 1.51
C PRO A 6 7.06 15.15 1.82
N ASP A 7 6.33 14.86 2.89
CA ASP A 7 5.88 13.55 3.29
C ASP A 7 5.24 12.91 2.07
N LEU A 8 5.94 11.92 1.49
CA LEU A 8 5.40 10.77 0.77
C LEU A 8 3.96 10.98 0.27
N VAL A 9 3.76 11.90 -0.68
CA VAL A 9 2.55 11.86 -1.50
C VAL A 9 2.73 10.64 -2.38
N ASP A 10 2.40 9.49 -1.79
CA ASP A 10 2.17 8.22 -2.45
C ASP A 10 1.32 8.60 -3.65
N VAL A 11 1.95 8.67 -4.83
CA VAL A 11 1.23 8.76 -6.08
C VAL A 11 0.63 7.37 -6.17
N VAL A 12 -0.51 7.21 -5.49
CA VAL A 12 -1.31 6.00 -5.48
C VAL A 12 -1.70 5.88 -6.94
N SER A 13 -0.91 5.12 -7.70
CA SER A 13 -1.21 4.78 -9.08
C SER A 13 -2.66 4.34 -9.05
N PRO A 14 -3.56 4.80 -9.94
CA PRO A 14 -4.96 4.41 -9.85
C PRO A 14 -5.17 2.94 -10.23
N THR A 15 -4.10 2.14 -10.22
CA THR A 15 -4.03 0.73 -10.51
C THR A 15 -3.57 0.00 -9.25
N CYS A 16 -4.35 -0.99 -8.83
CA CYS A 16 -4.02 -1.82 -7.69
C CYS A 16 -2.70 -2.59 -7.92
N PRO A 17 -1.75 -2.58 -6.96
CA PRO A 17 -0.47 -3.28 -7.10
C PRO A 17 -0.59 -4.82 -7.04
N GLY A 18 -1.72 -5.36 -6.57
CA GLY A 18 -1.95 -6.80 -6.47
C GLY A 18 -2.59 -7.40 -7.72
N CYS A 19 -3.73 -6.85 -8.14
CA CYS A 19 -4.48 -7.39 -9.28
C CYS A 19 -4.30 -6.62 -10.60
N GLU A 20 -3.62 -5.47 -10.57
CA GLU A 20 -3.41 -4.58 -11.71
C GLU A 20 -4.71 -4.01 -12.31
N ALA A 21 -5.83 -4.16 -11.62
CA ALA A 21 -7.08 -3.51 -12.00
C ALA A 21 -7.05 -2.02 -11.64
N HIS A 22 -7.81 -1.22 -12.39
CA HIS A 22 -8.06 0.17 -12.04
C HIS A 22 -8.86 0.23 -10.72
N ALA A 23 -8.26 0.85 -9.71
CA ALA A 23 -8.76 1.02 -8.35
C ALA A 23 -8.25 2.37 -7.80
N PRO A 24 -8.90 3.50 -8.10
CA PRO A 24 -8.40 4.84 -7.77
C PRO A 24 -8.21 5.10 -6.27
N HIS A 25 -8.88 4.33 -5.41
CA HIS A 25 -8.71 4.44 -3.95
C HIS A 25 -8.21 3.14 -3.32
N TRP A 26 -7.30 2.42 -3.98
CA TRP A 26 -6.69 1.27 -3.33
C TRP A 26 -5.85 1.68 -2.13
N ARG A 27 -5.82 0.81 -1.11
CA ARG A 27 -4.98 1.00 0.07
C ARG A 27 -4.66 -0.31 0.77
N TRP A 28 -3.59 -0.29 1.55
CA TRP A 28 -3.27 -1.35 2.49
C TRP A 28 -3.94 -1.09 3.84
N VAL A 29 -4.70 -2.06 4.34
CA VAL A 29 -5.34 -2.02 5.66
C VAL A 29 -4.66 -3.03 6.57
N ARG A 30 -4.48 -2.69 7.85
CA ARG A 30 -4.06 -3.65 8.87
C ARG A 30 -5.27 -4.15 9.64
N ALA A 31 -5.49 -5.46 9.66
CA ALA A 31 -6.51 -6.12 10.48
C ALA A 31 -5.92 -7.42 11.02
N ASP A 32 -6.09 -7.71 12.31
CA ASP A 32 -5.63 -8.95 12.95
C ASP A 32 -4.14 -9.27 12.71
N GLY A 33 -3.29 -8.24 12.65
CA GLY A 33 -1.85 -8.37 12.39
C GLY A 33 -1.49 -8.63 10.92
N LEU A 34 -2.48 -8.76 10.05
CA LEU A 34 -2.33 -8.95 8.62
C LEU A 34 -2.34 -7.62 7.87
N ARG A 35 -1.72 -7.60 6.68
CA ARG A 35 -1.73 -6.46 5.77
C ARG A 35 -2.55 -6.82 4.53
N ILE A 36 -3.73 -6.23 4.41
CA ILE A 36 -4.76 -6.57 3.42
C ILE A 36 -4.81 -5.49 2.35
N LEU A 37 -4.82 -5.89 1.08
CA LEU A 37 -5.00 -4.97 -0.03
C LEU A 37 -6.50 -4.75 -0.30
N THR A 38 -6.92 -3.51 -0.30
CA THR A 38 -8.31 -3.11 -0.56
C THR A 38 -8.39 -2.17 -1.77
N HIS A 39 -9.49 -2.24 -2.52
CA HIS A 39 -9.89 -1.29 -3.55
C HIS A 39 -11.03 -0.42 -3.03
N ASP A 40 -11.07 0.82 -3.49
CA ASP A 40 -12.22 1.72 -3.36
C ASP A 40 -12.74 1.94 -1.92
N GLY A 41 -11.89 1.63 -0.94
CA GLY A 41 -12.11 1.84 0.49
C GLY A 41 -12.67 0.65 1.27
N ASP A 42 -13.36 -0.28 0.62
CA ASP A 42 -14.14 -1.33 1.29
C ASP A 42 -14.11 -2.71 0.60
N LEU A 43 -13.65 -2.80 -0.65
CA LEU A 43 -13.55 -4.07 -1.38
C LEU A 43 -12.17 -4.71 -1.18
N ILE A 44 -12.09 -5.97 -0.78
CA ILE A 44 -10.79 -6.69 -0.75
C ILE A 44 -10.34 -6.98 -2.18
N CYS A 45 -9.05 -6.78 -2.46
CA CYS A 45 -8.46 -7.13 -3.76
C CYS A 45 -8.59 -8.63 -4.02
N PRO A 46 -9.15 -9.07 -5.16
CA PRO A 46 -9.36 -10.49 -5.44
C PRO A 46 -8.07 -11.28 -5.63
N LYS A 47 -6.94 -10.62 -5.94
CA LYS A 47 -5.61 -11.25 -5.99
C LYS A 47 -4.85 -11.23 -4.66
N ASP A 48 -5.39 -10.64 -3.60
CA ASP A 48 -4.84 -10.78 -2.25
C ASP A 48 -5.26 -12.11 -1.65
N HIS A 49 -4.76 -13.21 -2.24
CA HIS A 49 -5.17 -14.59 -1.92
C HIS A 49 -4.88 -15.00 -0.46
N THR A 50 -4.05 -14.26 0.26
CA THR A 50 -3.57 -14.63 1.59
C THR A 50 -3.89 -13.60 2.67
N PHE A 51 -4.64 -12.53 2.38
CA PHE A 51 -4.80 -11.42 3.32
C PHE A 51 -3.44 -10.97 3.85
N GLY A 52 -2.46 -10.75 2.99
CA GLY A 52 -1.09 -10.73 3.48
C GLY A 52 0.01 -10.53 2.47
N TYR A 53 -0.31 -10.18 1.23
CA TYR A 53 0.73 -9.78 0.29
C TYR A 53 1.35 -8.45 0.74
N ALA A 54 2.32 -8.46 1.64
CA ALA A 54 3.17 -7.29 1.84
C ALA A 54 4.34 -7.39 0.85
N PRO A 55 4.50 -6.47 -0.14
CA PRO A 55 5.79 -6.34 -0.78
C PRO A 55 6.82 -6.10 0.32
N ALA A 56 7.93 -6.85 0.28
CA ALA A 56 8.95 -6.79 1.32
C ALA A 56 9.36 -5.32 1.54
N PRO A 57 9.50 -4.86 2.79
CA PRO A 57 9.98 -3.51 3.04
C PRO A 57 11.31 -3.32 2.29
N ALA A 58 11.44 -2.21 1.57
CA ALA A 58 12.70 -1.87 0.93
C ALA A 58 13.82 -1.90 1.98
N PRO A 59 15.01 -2.44 1.65
CA PRO A 59 16.10 -2.51 2.60
C PRO A 59 16.40 -1.11 3.14
N LEU A 60 16.39 -0.97 4.47
CA LEU A 60 16.79 0.25 5.13
C LEU A 60 18.28 0.47 4.88
N VAL A 61 18.61 1.38 3.97
CA VAL A 61 20.00 1.82 3.76
C VAL A 61 20.37 2.67 4.99
N VAL A 62 21.10 2.08 5.93
CA VAL A 62 21.68 2.83 7.04
C VAL A 62 22.87 3.61 6.48
N ALA A 63 22.74 4.93 6.35
CA ALA A 63 23.85 5.81 6.04
C ALA A 63 24.86 5.77 7.21
N ALA A 64 26.12 5.47 6.90
CA ALA A 64 27.24 5.41 7.83
C ALA A 64 27.78 6.79 8.19
#